data_AF-A0A2M7DZ01-F1
#
_entry.id   AF-A0A2M7DZ01-F1
#
_cell.length_a   1.000
_cell.length_b   1.000
_cell.length_c   1.000
_cell.angle_alpha   90.00
_cell.angle_beta   90.00
_cell.angle_gamma   90.00
#
_symmetry.space_group_name_H-M   'P 1'
#
loop_
_entity.id
_entity.type
_entity.pdbx_description
1 polymer ?
#
loop_
_entity_poly.entity_id
_entity_poly.type
_entity_poly.pdbx_seq_one_letter_code
_entity_poly.pdbx_strand_id
1 'polypeptide(L)'
;MKNKKWNKMLKKTTFAIALFALFGYNVKSQEVEQNPIDTLTTTVQKLQSDFSILKKLKLSGYVQAQFQTSDSMGASSFAGGNFPTNSDKRFMVRRGRLKATYDNGLSLFVLQFDVTEKGMGIKDAYIKIKEPWMNAVSLTTGVFDRPFGFE
;
A
#
# COMPACT_ATOMS: atom_id res chain seq x y z
N MET A 1 75.44 13.60 26.31
CA MET A 1 74.03 13.17 26.52
C MET A 1 73.03 13.54 25.40
N LYS A 2 73.34 14.47 24.48
CA LYS A 2 72.40 14.93 23.43
C LYS A 2 72.04 13.87 22.36
N ASN A 3 73.01 13.04 21.92
CA ASN A 3 72.79 12.06 20.83
C ASN A 3 71.82 10.92 21.18
N LYS A 4 71.75 10.51 22.46
CA LYS A 4 70.88 9.42 22.91
C LYS A 4 69.40 9.85 22.94
N LYS A 5 69.12 11.12 23.26
CA LYS A 5 67.77 11.69 23.22
C LYS A 5 67.30 11.89 21.77
N TRP A 6 68.18 12.35 20.88
CA TRP A 6 67.87 12.52 19.45
C TRP A 6 67.53 11.21 18.74
N ASN A 7 68.33 10.16 18.94
CA ASN A 7 68.02 8.84 18.36
C ASN A 7 66.72 8.24 18.92
N LYS A 8 66.39 8.51 20.18
CA LYS A 8 65.12 8.08 20.78
C LYS A 8 63.92 8.84 20.19
N MET A 9 64.11 10.11 19.83
CA MET A 9 63.07 10.93 19.18
C MET A 9 62.87 10.51 17.72
N LEU A 10 63.97 10.31 16.97
CA LEU A 10 63.94 9.81 15.59
C LEU A 10 63.28 8.44 15.47
N LYS A 11 63.55 7.51 16.41
CA LYS A 11 62.88 6.20 16.43
C LYS A 11 61.38 6.29 16.70
N LYS A 12 60.93 7.29 17.48
CA LYS A 12 59.51 7.51 17.75
C LYS A 12 58.80 8.12 16.54
N THR A 13 59.43 9.05 15.84
CA THR A 13 58.87 9.67 14.64
C THR A 13 58.83 8.68 13.48
N THR A 14 59.85 7.85 13.28
CA THR A 14 59.81 6.79 12.25
C THR A 14 58.75 5.75 12.55
N PHE A 15 58.55 5.38 13.83
CA PHE A 15 57.48 4.46 14.22
C PHE A 15 56.09 5.06 14.01
N ALA A 16 55.91 6.36 14.29
CA ALA A 16 54.64 7.05 14.04
C ALA A 16 54.32 7.14 12.54
N ILE A 17 55.31 7.39 11.69
CA ILE A 17 55.14 7.42 10.22
C ILE A 17 54.80 6.02 9.68
N ALA A 18 55.44 4.97 10.19
CA ALA A 18 55.12 3.59 9.82
C ALA A 18 53.69 3.20 10.25
N LEU A 19 53.25 3.66 11.43
CA LEU A 19 51.88 3.46 11.89
C LEU A 19 50.88 4.19 10.97
N PHE A 20 51.18 5.43 10.59
CA PHE A 20 50.33 6.22 9.69
C PHE A 20 50.25 5.61 8.28
N ALA A 21 51.34 5.06 7.77
CA ALA A 21 51.37 4.34 6.51
C ALA A 21 50.53 3.05 6.55
N LEU A 22 50.54 2.32 7.67
CA LEU A 22 49.71 1.13 7.88
C LEU A 22 48.21 1.45 7.95
N PHE A 23 47.81 2.62 8.44
CA PHE A 23 46.42 3.07 8.42
C PHE A 23 45.93 3.50 7.02
N GLY A 24 46.82 3.91 6.13
CA GLY A 24 46.48 4.38 4.77
C GLY A 24 46.01 3.29 3.80
N TYR A 25 46.28 2.00 4.07
CA TYR A 25 45.93 0.90 3.16
C TYR A 25 44.44 0.51 3.14
N ASN A 26 43.63 1.04 4.06
CA ASN A 26 42.19 0.70 4.13
C ASN A 26 41.30 1.61 3.26
N VAL A 27 41.85 2.60 2.57
CA VAL A 27 41.07 3.46 1.65
C VAL A 27 41.16 2.92 0.22
N LYS A 28 40.74 1.67 0.03
CA LYS A 28 40.22 1.23 -1.27
C LYS A 28 38.71 1.40 -1.20
N SER A 29 38.22 2.53 -1.68
CA SER A 29 36.82 2.69 -2.06
C SER A 29 36.55 1.72 -3.21
N GLN A 30 36.23 0.48 -2.89
CA GLN A 30 35.77 -0.50 -3.87
C GLN A 30 34.33 -0.14 -4.18
N GLU A 31 34.11 0.48 -5.33
CA GLU A 31 32.83 0.34 -6.01
C GLU A 31 32.66 -1.16 -6.25
N VAL A 32 31.66 -1.75 -5.60
CA VAL A 32 31.32 -3.17 -5.81
C VAL A 32 30.89 -3.28 -7.27
N GLU A 33 31.74 -3.89 -8.11
CA GLU A 33 31.34 -4.36 -9.44
C GLU A 33 30.18 -5.33 -9.23
N GLN A 34 28.96 -4.83 -9.44
CA GLN A 34 27.77 -5.64 -9.32
C GLN A 34 27.77 -6.65 -10.47
N ASN A 35 28.05 -7.91 -10.16
CA ASN A 35 27.89 -8.99 -11.10
C ASN A 35 26.43 -8.96 -11.64
N PRO A 36 26.21 -9.06 -12.96
CA PRO A 36 24.86 -9.00 -13.55
C PRO A 36 23.92 -10.11 -13.05
N ILE A 37 24.47 -11.18 -12.46
CA ILE A 37 23.69 -12.23 -11.78
C ILE A 37 23.15 -11.73 -10.42
N ASP A 38 23.93 -10.93 -9.70
CA ASP A 38 23.58 -10.40 -8.38
C ASP A 38 22.55 -9.25 -8.46
N THR A 39 22.55 -8.52 -9.58
CA THR A 39 21.49 -7.56 -9.88
C THR A 39 20.19 -8.26 -10.27
N LEU A 40 20.27 -9.41 -10.93
CA LEU A 40 19.11 -10.23 -11.30
C LEU A 40 18.43 -10.84 -10.06
N THR A 41 19.21 -11.44 -9.16
CA THR A 41 18.69 -11.98 -7.88
C THR A 41 18.05 -10.88 -7.05
N THR A 42 18.68 -9.71 -6.95
CA THR A 42 18.12 -8.54 -6.27
C THR A 42 16.81 -8.08 -6.91
N THR A 43 16.75 -8.05 -8.25
CA THR A 43 15.53 -7.66 -8.98
C THR A 43 14.40 -8.67 -8.75
N VAL A 44 14.69 -9.98 -8.79
CA VAL A 44 13.70 -11.04 -8.53
C VAL A 44 13.20 -10.98 -7.09
N GLN A 45 14.07 -10.76 -6.10
CA GLN A 45 13.68 -10.59 -4.69
C GLN A 45 12.76 -9.37 -4.51
N LYS A 46 13.08 -8.25 -5.17
CA LYS A 46 12.24 -7.05 -5.15
C LYS A 46 10.86 -7.30 -5.77
N LEU A 47 10.81 -7.99 -6.92
CA LEU A 47 9.55 -8.39 -7.53
C LEU A 47 8.74 -9.31 -6.60
N GLN A 48 9.38 -10.29 -5.96
CA GLN A 48 8.72 -11.17 -4.99
C GLN A 48 8.16 -10.40 -3.79
N SER A 49 8.89 -9.41 -3.26
CA SER A 49 8.40 -8.56 -2.18
C SER A 49 7.20 -7.72 -2.63
N ASP A 50 7.26 -7.13 -3.83
CA ASP A 50 6.16 -6.34 -4.37
C ASP A 50 4.90 -7.20 -4.58
N PHE A 51 5.07 -8.42 -5.11
CA PHE A 51 3.98 -9.40 -5.22
C PHE A 51 3.39 -9.78 -3.87
N SER A 52 4.22 -9.91 -2.83
CA SER A 52 3.73 -10.23 -1.48
C SER A 52 2.86 -9.12 -0.89
N ILE A 53 3.18 -7.86 -1.18
CA ILE A 53 2.40 -6.68 -0.76
C ILE A 53 1.10 -6.61 -1.56
N LEU A 54 1.16 -6.79 -2.88
CA LEU A 54 -0.01 -6.80 -3.77
C LEU A 54 -0.97 -7.95 -3.45
N LYS A 55 -0.47 -9.09 -2.98
CA LYS A 55 -1.34 -10.20 -2.55
C LYS A 55 -2.18 -9.82 -1.32
N LYS A 56 -1.64 -8.96 -0.44
CA LYS A 56 -2.33 -8.44 0.75
C LYS A 56 -3.30 -7.32 0.40
N LEU A 57 -2.96 -6.46 -0.57
CA LEU A 57 -3.80 -5.34 -1.01
C LEU A 57 -4.63 -5.72 -2.25
N LYS A 58 -5.93 -5.92 -2.06
CA LYS A 58 -6.90 -6.17 -3.14
C LYS A 58 -7.67 -4.89 -3.45
N LEU A 59 -7.51 -4.39 -4.67
CA LEU A 59 -8.36 -3.34 -5.22
C LEU A 59 -9.39 -4.00 -6.15
N SER A 60 -10.66 -3.70 -5.94
CA SER A 60 -11.78 -4.24 -6.71
C SER A 60 -12.84 -3.17 -6.91
N GLY A 61 -13.69 -3.33 -7.91
CA GLY A 61 -14.77 -2.39 -8.13
C GLY A 61 -15.68 -2.83 -9.26
N TYR A 62 -16.85 -2.21 -9.34
CA TYR A 62 -17.79 -2.45 -10.43
C TYR A 62 -18.66 -1.23 -10.66
N VAL A 63 -19.12 -1.10 -11.91
CA VAL A 63 -20.07 -0.06 -12.32
C VAL A 63 -21.33 -0.73 -12.82
N GLN A 64 -22.47 -0.35 -12.24
CA GLN A 64 -23.79 -0.82 -12.61
C GLN A 64 -24.57 0.34 -13.23
N ALA A 65 -24.67 0.34 -14.55
CA ALA A 65 -25.58 1.22 -15.28
C ALA A 65 -26.98 0.59 -15.38
N GLN A 66 -28.01 1.44 -15.40
CA GLN A 66 -29.40 1.04 -15.56
C GLN A 66 -30.10 1.99 -16.53
N PHE A 67 -30.91 1.41 -17.42
CA PHE A 67 -31.85 2.16 -18.24
C PHE A 67 -33.25 1.97 -17.64
N GLN A 68 -33.97 3.06 -17.42
CA GLN A 68 -35.31 3.05 -16.85
C GLN A 68 -36.27 3.77 -17.80
N THR A 69 -37.44 3.16 -18.01
CA THR A 69 -38.58 3.79 -18.69
C THR A 69 -39.71 3.94 -17.66
N SER A 70 -40.46 5.02 -17.76
CA SER A 70 -41.60 5.35 -16.92
C SER A 70 -42.84 5.51 -17.78
N ASP A 71 -44.02 5.25 -17.21
CA ASP A 71 -45.30 5.38 -17.92
C ASP A 71 -45.70 6.84 -18.20
N SER A 72 -45.16 7.79 -17.44
CA SER A 72 -45.39 9.22 -17.63
C SER A 72 -44.11 10.03 -17.63
N MET A 73 -44.10 11.11 -18.43
CA MET A 73 -43.03 12.11 -18.47
C MET A 73 -42.90 12.77 -17.08
N GLY A 74 -41.68 12.98 -16.60
CA GLY A 74 -41.43 13.64 -15.31
C GLY A 74 -41.89 12.86 -14.07
N ALA A 75 -42.16 11.55 -14.17
CA ALA A 75 -42.62 10.75 -13.03
C ALA A 75 -41.69 10.85 -11.81
N SER A 76 -42.29 10.89 -10.61
CA SER A 76 -41.53 10.83 -9.37
C SER A 76 -41.00 9.41 -9.17
N SER A 77 -39.69 9.26 -8.98
CA SER A 77 -39.08 7.95 -8.77
C SER A 77 -38.43 7.87 -7.39
N PHE A 78 -38.80 6.82 -6.65
CA PHE A 78 -38.26 6.50 -5.33
C PHE A 78 -36.77 6.14 -5.39
N ALA A 79 -36.29 5.60 -6.52
CA ALA A 79 -34.93 5.13 -6.68
C ALA A 79 -34.23 5.87 -7.81
N GLY A 80 -33.38 6.84 -7.47
CA GLY A 80 -32.52 7.54 -8.42
C GLY A 80 -32.94 8.98 -8.77
N GLY A 81 -33.97 9.54 -8.12
CA GLY A 81 -34.45 10.91 -8.36
C GLY A 81 -35.49 10.98 -9.48
N ASN A 82 -36.13 12.12 -9.70
CA ASN A 82 -37.23 12.24 -10.66
C ASN A 82 -36.75 12.11 -12.12
N PHE A 83 -37.65 11.66 -12.99
CA PHE A 83 -37.40 11.68 -14.44
C PHE A 83 -37.35 13.13 -14.95
N PRO A 84 -36.62 13.42 -16.04
CA PRO A 84 -36.65 14.74 -16.66
C PRO A 84 -38.08 15.11 -17.07
N THR A 85 -38.47 16.38 -16.90
CA THR A 85 -39.85 16.85 -17.13
C THR A 85 -40.38 16.49 -18.52
N ASN A 86 -39.50 16.41 -19.52
CA ASN A 86 -39.86 16.12 -20.91
C ASN A 86 -39.45 14.72 -21.40
N SER A 87 -39.07 13.79 -20.51
CA SER A 87 -38.62 12.45 -20.91
C SER A 87 -39.24 11.37 -20.01
N ASP A 88 -39.73 10.31 -20.64
CA ASP A 88 -40.19 9.07 -20.02
C ASP A 88 -39.04 8.07 -19.82
N LYS A 89 -37.87 8.32 -20.43
CA LYS A 89 -36.69 7.46 -20.41
C LYS A 89 -35.53 8.14 -19.73
N ARG A 90 -34.73 7.38 -18.98
CA ARG A 90 -33.41 7.81 -18.51
C ARG A 90 -32.40 6.68 -18.49
N PHE A 91 -31.15 7.07 -18.70
CA PHE A 91 -29.99 6.26 -18.37
C PHE A 91 -29.35 6.82 -17.09
N MET A 92 -28.96 5.95 -16.17
CA MET A 92 -28.20 6.36 -14.98
C MET A 92 -27.26 5.26 -14.49
N VAL A 93 -26.15 5.66 -13.87
CA VAL A 93 -25.30 4.77 -13.09
C VAL A 93 -25.88 4.60 -11.68
N ARG A 94 -26.41 3.41 -11.37
CA ARG A 94 -27.00 3.11 -10.06
C ARG A 94 -25.93 3.00 -8.98
N ARG A 95 -24.82 2.34 -9.29
CA ARG A 95 -23.75 2.02 -8.34
C ARG A 95 -22.41 2.03 -9.05
N GLY A 96 -21.46 2.82 -8.56
CA GLY A 96 -20.08 2.78 -9.03
C GLY A 96 -19.20 2.53 -7.82
N ARG A 97 -19.02 1.26 -7.46
CA ARG A 97 -18.36 0.91 -6.20
C ARG A 97 -16.89 0.62 -6.43
N LEU A 98 -16.04 1.25 -5.63
CA LEU A 98 -14.61 0.97 -5.57
C LEU A 98 -14.28 0.50 -4.17
N LYS A 99 -13.67 -0.68 -4.05
CA LYS A 99 -13.35 -1.34 -2.80
C LYS A 99 -11.87 -1.68 -2.73
N ALA A 100 -11.19 -1.08 -1.77
CA ALA A 100 -9.84 -1.43 -1.36
C ALA A 100 -9.91 -2.30 -0.11
N THR A 101 -9.20 -3.42 -0.12
CA THR A 101 -9.11 -4.35 1.00
C THR A 101 -7.66 -4.69 1.25
N TYR A 102 -7.19 -4.49 2.49
CA TYR A 102 -5.88 -4.93 2.93
C TYR A 102 -6.04 -6.05 3.94
N ASP A 103 -5.53 -7.24 3.61
CA ASP A 103 -5.62 -8.44 4.44
C ASP A 103 -4.21 -8.95 4.78
N ASN A 104 -3.90 -8.95 6.07
CA ASN A 104 -2.65 -9.48 6.61
C ASN A 104 -2.85 -10.77 7.43
N GLY A 105 -3.99 -11.45 7.26
CA GLY A 105 -4.39 -12.66 8.00
C GLY A 105 -4.96 -12.36 9.39
N LEU A 106 -4.28 -11.49 10.16
CA LEU A 106 -4.68 -11.05 11.50
C LEU A 106 -5.65 -9.87 11.46
N SER A 107 -5.36 -8.91 10.56
CA SER A 107 -6.06 -7.65 10.45
C SER A 107 -6.54 -7.45 9.02
N LEU A 108 -7.82 -7.12 8.88
CA LEU A 108 -8.48 -6.82 7.64
C LEU A 108 -8.95 -5.37 7.67
N PHE A 109 -8.50 -4.57 6.72
CA PHE A 109 -8.94 -3.19 6.51
C PHE A 109 -9.76 -3.15 5.24
N VAL A 110 -10.96 -2.58 5.29
CA VAL A 110 -11.85 -2.44 4.14
C VAL A 110 -12.28 -1.01 3.99
N LEU A 111 -12.04 -0.43 2.83
CA LEU A 111 -12.52 0.87 2.41
C LEU A 111 -13.31 0.71 1.12
N GLN A 112 -14.53 1.20 1.08
CA GLN A 112 -15.42 1.10 -0.05
C GLN A 112 -16.12 2.43 -0.31
N PHE A 113 -15.89 2.97 -1.50
CA PHE A 113 -16.49 4.20 -2.00
C PHE A 113 -17.61 3.85 -2.98
N ASP A 114 -18.67 4.65 -2.97
CA ASP A 114 -19.75 4.63 -3.95
C ASP A 114 -19.73 5.95 -4.70
N VAL A 115 -19.34 5.87 -5.96
CA VAL A 115 -19.22 6.99 -6.89
C VAL A 115 -20.38 6.85 -7.88
N THR A 116 -21.31 7.78 -7.82
CA THR A 116 -22.44 7.84 -8.75
C THR A 116 -22.55 9.25 -9.33
N GLU A 117 -23.43 9.43 -10.30
CA GLU A 117 -23.71 10.74 -10.91
C GLU A 117 -24.12 11.81 -9.89
N LYS A 118 -24.61 11.40 -8.72
CA LYS A 118 -25.05 12.29 -7.63
C LYS A 118 -23.93 12.71 -6.69
N GLY A 119 -22.75 12.11 -6.81
CA GLY A 119 -21.61 12.37 -5.96
C GLY A 119 -20.93 11.10 -5.44
N MET A 120 -20.00 11.32 -4.53
CA MET A 120 -19.16 10.31 -3.90
C MET A 120 -19.54 10.15 -2.43
N GLY A 121 -19.76 8.91 -2.00
CA GLY A 121 -20.00 8.55 -0.61
C GLY A 121 -19.12 7.39 -0.15
N ILE A 122 -18.93 7.27 1.16
CA ILE A 122 -18.28 6.11 1.78
C ILE A 122 -19.38 5.12 2.16
N LYS A 123 -19.27 3.88 1.68
CA LYS A 123 -20.19 2.79 2.05
C LYS A 123 -19.66 1.99 3.22
N ASP A 124 -18.46 1.46 3.08
CA ASP A 124 -17.79 0.71 4.13
C ASP A 124 -16.44 1.33 4.42
N ALA A 125 -16.13 1.55 5.69
CA ALA A 125 -14.82 1.93 6.18
C ALA A 125 -14.61 1.30 7.56
N TYR A 126 -14.11 0.06 7.57
CA TYR A 126 -13.97 -0.70 8.81
C TYR A 126 -12.64 -1.46 8.89
N ILE A 127 -12.29 -1.76 10.13
CA ILE A 127 -11.14 -2.57 10.52
C ILE A 127 -11.70 -3.80 11.25
N LYS A 128 -11.25 -4.98 10.85
CA LYS A 128 -11.60 -6.25 11.48
C LYS A 128 -10.34 -6.95 11.93
N ILE A 129 -10.23 -7.19 13.23
CA ILE A 129 -9.11 -7.90 13.85
C ILE A 129 -9.63 -9.30 14.21
N LYS A 130 -8.95 -10.33 13.73
CA LYS A 130 -9.27 -11.74 13.96
C LYS A 130 -8.30 -12.34 14.97
N GLU A 131 -8.82 -13.23 15.81
CA GLU A 131 -8.00 -14.00 16.75
C GLU A 131 -7.18 -15.07 15.98
N PRO A 132 -5.85 -15.12 16.14
CA PRO A 132 -4.95 -15.92 15.30
C PRO A 132 -5.08 -17.44 15.45
N TRP A 133 -5.39 -17.95 16.64
CA TRP A 133 -5.26 -19.37 16.93
C TRP A 133 -6.49 -20.17 16.56
N MET A 134 -7.68 -19.69 16.90
CA MET A 134 -8.95 -20.41 16.68
C MET A 134 -9.83 -19.77 15.61
N ASN A 135 -9.54 -18.54 15.17
CA ASN A 135 -10.38 -17.74 14.26
C ASN A 135 -11.85 -17.62 14.71
N ALA A 136 -12.13 -17.89 16.00
CA ALA A 136 -13.48 -18.00 16.54
C ALA A 136 -14.07 -16.62 16.90
N VAL A 137 -13.19 -15.65 17.19
CA VAL A 137 -13.58 -14.31 17.62
C VAL A 137 -12.98 -13.30 16.65
N SER A 138 -13.79 -12.32 16.25
CA SER A 138 -13.31 -11.16 15.51
C SER A 138 -13.94 -9.88 16.05
N LEU A 139 -13.12 -8.84 16.17
CA LEU A 139 -13.56 -7.51 16.56
C LEU A 139 -13.62 -6.65 15.30
N THR A 140 -14.77 -6.06 15.00
CA THR A 140 -14.94 -5.14 13.87
C THR A 140 -15.29 -3.75 14.39
N THR A 141 -14.61 -2.72 13.89
CA THR A 141 -14.83 -1.32 14.26
C THR A 141 -14.82 -0.42 13.03
N GLY A 142 -15.63 0.64 13.03
CA GLY A 142 -15.74 1.60 11.94
C GLY A 142 -17.15 1.70 11.37
N VAL A 143 -17.24 2.16 10.13
CA VAL A 143 -18.49 2.29 9.37
C VAL A 143 -18.69 1.03 8.55
N PHE A 144 -19.73 0.28 8.83
CA PHE A 144 -20.11 -0.90 8.07
C PHE A 144 -21.63 -1.09 8.14
N ASP A 145 -22.19 -1.68 7.09
CA ASP A 145 -23.61 -2.03 7.09
C ASP A 145 -23.91 -3.07 8.18
N ARG A 146 -25.01 -2.86 8.92
CA ARG A 146 -25.41 -3.79 9.99
C ARG A 146 -25.73 -5.15 9.38
N PRO A 147 -25.21 -6.26 9.93
CA PRO A 147 -25.53 -7.60 9.43
C PRO A 147 -26.98 -7.95 9.80
N PHE A 148 -27.92 -7.58 8.95
CA PHE A 148 -29.34 -7.82 9.13
C PHE A 148 -30.01 -8.14 7.80
N GLY A 149 -30.92 -9.12 7.81
CA GLY A 149 -31.66 -9.58 6.65
C GLY A 149 -30.96 -10.71 5.90
N PHE A 150 -31.72 -11.77 5.61
CA PHE A 150 -31.38 -12.77 4.61
C PHE A 150 -32.26 -12.48 3.39
N GLU A 151 -31.84 -11.51 2.57
CA GLU A 151 -32.42 -11.29 1.23
C GLU A 151 -31.56 -11.94 0.16
#